data_AF-A0A2T6IIK3-F1
#
_entry.id   AF-A0A2T6IIK3-F1
#
_cell.length_a   1.000
_cell.length_b   1.000
_cell.length_c   1.000
_cell.angle_alpha   90.00
_cell.angle_beta   90.00
_cell.angle_gamma   90.00
#
_symmetry.space_group_name_H-M   'P 1'
#
loop_
_entity.id
_entity.type
_entity.pdbx_description
1 polymer ?
#
loop_
_entity_poly.entity_id
_entity_poly.type
_entity_poly.pdbx_seq_one_letter_code
_entity_poly.pdbx_strand_id
1 'polypeptide(L)'
;EAWMDEVKPEDMTETQKKKVAEFERQTTQLAALQEAYRKKQEGNLLRVKEEIRDLRQKFQDKFKRLQDQRRQVETEILKEELYSIRHCVWVNSSIDRANSLDDLLRELSDCSRQTKRTTEEVAKVRERCEQLETQHRNAQQTEKEIVASLKACLHHAQLPPETYNALMAIFRQKFPKELMKLSSERFCKHDKTSRQQQEASLEASFVERISEARRELEMMEMDVKLLVEIKQGRVEVSSPAPVNMYEDACIVHKEAIERCNEAILAIGKQKLDMLEMIKEFRRKIVMVEWEKQVLDAEARELEEKTKDVHMLRVTKEIQKYLAADGGRNVVIKQTHSAPYLPL
;
A
#
# COMPACT_ATOMS: atom_id res chain seq x y z
N GLU A 1 -14.40 42.61 90.84
CA GLU A 1 -14.88 43.41 92.01
C GLU A 1 -14.11 44.74 91.97
N ALA A 2 -14.70 45.87 92.36
CA ALA A 2 -14.09 47.20 92.19
C ALA A 2 -12.67 47.34 92.80
N TRP A 3 -12.39 46.62 93.90
CA TRP A 3 -11.06 46.61 94.53
C TRP A 3 -9.96 45.89 93.72
N MET A 4 -10.30 45.07 92.72
CA MET A 4 -9.30 44.38 91.89
C MET A 4 -8.55 45.34 90.96
N ASP A 5 -9.16 46.48 90.62
CA ASP A 5 -8.58 47.49 89.72
C ASP A 5 -7.93 48.67 90.48
N GLU A 6 -8.26 48.83 91.78
CA GLU A 6 -7.88 49.98 92.61
C GLU A 6 -6.76 49.67 93.64
N VAL A 7 -6.60 48.41 94.05
CA VAL A 7 -5.63 48.00 95.09
C VAL A 7 -4.37 47.42 94.47
N LYS A 8 -3.21 47.98 94.81
CA LYS A 8 -1.91 47.47 94.34
C LYS A 8 -1.62 46.07 94.91
N PRO A 9 -0.92 45.19 94.16
CA PRO A 9 -0.66 43.81 94.58
C PRO A 9 0.03 43.67 95.96
N GLU A 10 0.76 44.71 96.36
CA GLU A 10 1.53 44.79 97.61
C GLU A 10 0.65 45.03 98.85
N ASP A 11 -0.54 45.63 98.67
CA ASP A 11 -1.45 46.05 99.75
C ASP A 11 -2.68 45.11 99.91
N MET A 12 -2.68 43.96 99.23
CA MET A 12 -3.80 43.01 99.27
C MET A 12 -3.85 42.19 100.57
N THR A 13 -5.05 42.04 101.15
CA THR A 13 -5.30 41.11 102.27
C THR A 13 -5.27 39.64 101.82
N GLU A 14 -5.02 38.70 102.75
CA GLU A 14 -4.87 37.27 102.45
C GLU A 14 -6.12 36.65 101.78
N THR A 15 -7.31 37.15 102.12
CA THR A 15 -8.59 36.74 101.51
C THR A 15 -8.76 37.29 100.09
N GLN A 16 -8.29 38.50 99.82
CA GLN A 16 -8.25 39.11 98.49
C GLN A 16 -7.24 38.39 97.58
N LYS A 17 -6.04 38.06 98.08
CA LYS A 17 -5.05 37.24 97.37
C LYS A 17 -5.61 35.87 96.98
N LYS A 18 -6.35 35.22 97.88
CA LYS A 18 -7.02 33.93 97.61
C LYS A 18 -8.10 34.04 96.51
N LYS A 19 -8.89 35.12 96.51
CA LYS A 19 -9.88 35.41 95.45
C LYS A 19 -9.24 35.70 94.09
N VAL A 20 -8.14 36.45 94.05
CA VAL A 20 -7.37 36.70 92.82
C VAL A 20 -6.80 35.38 92.29
N ALA A 21 -6.17 34.57 93.14
CA ALA A 21 -5.64 33.27 92.74
C ALA A 21 -6.73 32.30 92.24
N GLU A 22 -7.93 32.33 92.83
CA GLU A 22 -9.07 31.55 92.37
C GLU A 22 -9.60 32.06 91.02
N PHE A 23 -9.70 33.37 90.84
CA PHE A 23 -10.07 33.99 89.55
C PHE A 23 -9.04 33.63 88.47
N GLU A 24 -7.74 33.82 88.70
CA GLU A 24 -6.66 33.45 87.78
C GLU A 24 -6.72 31.96 87.42
N ARG A 25 -7.00 31.10 88.39
CA ARG A 25 -7.22 29.66 88.15
C ARG A 25 -8.44 29.39 87.28
N GLN A 26 -9.55 30.10 87.49
CA GLN A 26 -10.75 29.96 86.66
C GLN A 26 -10.52 30.53 85.25
N THR A 27 -9.82 31.65 85.10
CA THR A 27 -9.46 32.24 83.81
C THR A 27 -8.56 31.31 83.01
N THR A 28 -7.54 30.72 83.64
CA THR A 28 -6.64 29.74 83.00
C THR A 28 -7.39 28.45 82.63
N GLN A 29 -8.29 27.96 83.48
CA GLN A 29 -9.15 26.82 83.16
C GLN A 29 -10.10 27.11 81.98
N LEU A 30 -10.74 28.29 81.96
CA LEU A 30 -11.62 28.71 80.88
C LEU A 30 -10.84 28.83 79.56
N ALA A 31 -9.66 29.45 79.60
CA ALA A 31 -8.78 29.55 78.43
C ALA A 31 -8.35 28.16 77.92
N ALA A 32 -8.00 27.24 78.83
CA ALA A 32 -7.66 25.86 78.47
C ALA A 32 -8.85 25.10 77.83
N LEU A 33 -10.07 25.29 78.35
CA LEU A 33 -11.30 24.70 77.77
C LEU A 33 -11.62 25.30 76.40
N GLN A 34 -11.49 26.62 76.24
CA GLN A 34 -11.70 27.30 74.96
C GLN A 34 -10.70 26.82 73.91
N GLU A 35 -9.42 26.67 74.28
CA GLU A 35 -8.38 26.15 73.39
C GLU A 35 -8.61 24.68 73.03
N ALA A 36 -9.01 23.86 74.00
CA ALA A 36 -9.38 22.46 73.74
C ALA A 36 -10.58 22.35 72.80
N TYR A 37 -11.60 23.19 72.98
CA TYR A 37 -12.76 23.25 72.10
C TYR A 37 -12.38 23.73 70.69
N ARG A 38 -11.53 24.75 70.57
CA ARG A 38 -11.00 25.24 69.29
C ARG A 38 -10.28 24.12 68.54
N LYS A 39 -9.32 23.44 69.18
CA LYS A 39 -8.59 22.32 68.58
C LYS A 39 -9.51 21.19 68.13
N LYS A 40 -10.55 20.89 68.92
CA LYS A 40 -11.57 19.88 68.55
C LYS A 40 -12.32 20.30 67.28
N GLN A 41 -12.72 21.56 67.17
CA GLN A 41 -13.43 22.07 65.99
C GLN A 41 -12.51 22.13 64.76
N GLU A 42 -11.25 22.52 64.91
CA GLU A 42 -10.24 22.47 63.85
C GLU A 42 -10.02 21.05 63.33
N GLY A 43 -9.94 20.06 64.24
CA GLY A 43 -9.84 18.65 63.89
C GLY A 43 -11.08 18.14 63.13
N ASN A 44 -12.28 18.48 63.61
CA ASN A 44 -13.53 18.14 62.92
C ASN A 44 -13.60 18.78 61.52
N LEU A 45 -13.22 20.06 61.40
CA LEU A 45 -13.19 20.76 60.12
C LEU A 45 -12.22 20.11 59.15
N LEU A 46 -11.02 19.74 59.60
CA LEU A 46 -10.03 19.04 58.77
C LEU A 46 -10.57 17.69 58.31
N ARG A 47 -11.15 16.91 59.23
CA ARG A 47 -11.74 15.61 58.91
C ARG A 47 -12.85 15.72 57.87
N VAL A 48 -13.81 16.63 58.06
CA VAL A 48 -14.91 16.85 57.09
C VAL A 48 -14.38 17.32 55.74
N LYS A 49 -13.34 18.17 55.71
CA LYS A 49 -12.70 18.58 54.45
C LYS A 49 -12.07 17.41 53.72
N GLU A 50 -11.41 16.49 54.44
CA GLU A 50 -10.82 15.29 53.84
C GLU A 50 -11.91 14.33 53.33
N GLU A 51 -12.97 14.10 54.12
CA GLU A 51 -14.12 13.28 53.70
C GLU A 51 -14.78 13.85 52.43
N ILE A 52 -14.95 15.17 52.33
CA ILE A 52 -15.47 15.83 51.12
C ILE A 52 -14.54 15.64 49.93
N ARG A 53 -13.22 15.76 50.13
CA ARG A 53 -12.21 15.54 49.07
C ARG A 53 -12.30 14.11 48.54
N ASP A 54 -12.32 13.13 49.44
CA ASP A 54 -12.42 11.72 49.11
C ASP A 54 -13.73 11.39 48.37
N LEU A 55 -14.86 11.93 48.82
CA LEU A 55 -16.14 11.75 48.17
C LEU A 55 -16.16 12.35 46.76
N ARG A 56 -15.58 13.54 46.57
CA ARG A 56 -15.43 14.17 45.25
C ARG A 56 -14.59 13.31 44.33
N GLN A 57 -13.46 12.79 44.81
CA GLN A 57 -12.59 11.93 44.01
C GLN A 57 -13.31 10.63 43.61
N LYS A 58 -13.94 9.95 44.57
CA LYS A 58 -14.73 8.73 44.32
C LYS A 58 -15.86 8.96 43.32
N PHE A 59 -16.56 10.10 43.43
CA PHE A 59 -17.59 10.49 42.47
C PHE A 59 -16.99 10.69 41.07
N GLN A 60 -15.90 11.44 40.96
CA GLN A 60 -15.25 11.71 39.67
C GLN A 60 -14.77 10.43 38.99
N ASP A 61 -14.18 9.51 39.76
CA ASP A 61 -13.71 8.22 39.24
C ASP A 61 -14.88 7.34 38.80
N LYS A 62 -15.97 7.29 39.59
CA LYS A 62 -17.17 6.56 39.20
C LYS A 62 -17.82 7.16 37.95
N PHE A 63 -17.90 8.49 37.87
CA PHE A 63 -18.47 9.20 36.72
C PHE A 63 -17.66 8.92 35.45
N LYS A 64 -16.32 9.02 35.51
CA LYS A 64 -15.44 8.68 34.38
C LYS A 64 -15.63 7.24 33.93
N ARG A 65 -15.63 6.27 34.86
CA ARG A 65 -15.86 4.86 34.54
C ARG A 65 -17.20 4.64 33.84
N LEU A 66 -18.28 5.24 34.33
CA LEU A 66 -19.59 5.14 33.70
C LEU A 66 -19.62 5.82 32.33
N GLN A 67 -18.94 6.95 32.15
CA GLN A 67 -18.85 7.64 30.88
C GLN A 67 -18.07 6.82 29.85
N ASP A 68 -16.97 6.20 30.25
CA ASP A 68 -16.18 5.33 29.39
C ASP A 68 -16.95 4.05 29.03
N GLN A 69 -17.65 3.44 30.00
CA GLN A 69 -18.55 2.32 29.74
C GLN A 69 -19.67 2.70 28.75
N ARG A 70 -20.31 3.86 28.94
CA ARG A 70 -21.33 4.35 28.02
C ARG A 70 -20.76 4.52 26.62
N ARG A 71 -19.60 5.18 26.50
CA ARG A 71 -18.94 5.38 25.20
C ARG A 71 -18.61 4.04 24.54
N GLN A 72 -18.12 3.06 25.30
CA GLN A 72 -17.81 1.74 24.78
C GLN A 72 -19.06 1.06 24.23
N VAL A 73 -20.16 1.04 25.00
CA VAL A 73 -21.43 0.45 24.56
C VAL A 73 -21.99 1.18 23.34
N GLU A 74 -22.02 2.52 23.35
CA GLU A 74 -22.44 3.33 22.20
C GLU A 74 -21.59 3.03 20.95
N THR A 75 -20.28 2.86 21.12
CA THR A 75 -19.38 2.51 20.01
C THR A 75 -19.72 1.13 19.46
N GLU A 76 -19.87 0.11 20.31
CA GLU A 76 -20.23 -1.25 19.84
C GLU A 76 -21.61 -1.27 19.15
N ILE A 77 -22.61 -0.56 19.69
CA ILE A 77 -23.92 -0.42 19.03
C ILE A 77 -23.77 0.17 17.62
N LEU A 78 -23.03 1.27 17.50
CA LEU A 78 -22.82 1.92 16.21
C LEU A 78 -22.04 1.04 15.23
N LYS A 79 -21.08 0.23 15.71
CA LYS A 79 -20.38 -0.75 14.87
C LYS A 79 -21.34 -1.79 14.31
N GLU A 80 -22.19 -2.36 15.15
CA GLU A 80 -23.19 -3.36 14.74
C GLU A 80 -24.23 -2.76 13.78
N GLU A 81 -24.70 -1.53 14.04
CA GLU A 81 -25.59 -0.81 13.12
C GLU A 81 -24.94 -0.60 11.74
N LEU A 82 -23.66 -0.20 11.73
CA LEU A 82 -22.90 -0.04 10.50
C LEU A 82 -22.72 -1.38 9.75
N TYR A 83 -22.41 -2.47 10.46
CA TYR A 83 -22.34 -3.80 9.87
C TYR A 83 -23.67 -4.22 9.27
N SER A 84 -24.78 -3.98 9.96
CA SER A 84 -26.12 -4.29 9.46
C SER A 84 -26.42 -3.54 8.15
N ILE A 85 -26.18 -2.22 8.11
CA ILE A 85 -26.36 -1.40 6.90
C ILE A 85 -25.46 -1.92 5.77
N ARG A 86 -24.20 -2.22 6.07
CA ARG A 86 -23.25 -2.69 5.07
C ARG A 86 -23.63 -4.07 4.53
N HIS A 87 -24.11 -4.96 5.39
CA HIS A 87 -24.59 -6.29 5.02
C HIS A 87 -25.83 -6.18 4.14
N CYS A 88 -26.78 -5.30 4.45
CA CYS A 88 -27.93 -5.02 3.57
C CYS A 88 -27.48 -4.58 2.17
N VAL A 89 -26.50 -3.68 2.06
CA VAL A 89 -25.94 -3.25 0.78
C VAL A 89 -25.26 -4.41 0.04
N TRP A 90 -24.51 -5.25 0.76
CA TRP A 90 -23.88 -6.44 0.18
C TRP A 90 -24.93 -7.43 -0.34
N VAL A 91 -25.96 -7.76 0.44
CA VAL A 91 -27.04 -8.68 0.04
C VAL A 91 -27.76 -8.14 -1.18
N ASN A 92 -28.16 -6.87 -1.18
CA ASN A 92 -28.83 -6.26 -2.33
C ASN A 92 -27.97 -6.33 -3.57
N SER A 93 -26.69 -5.95 -3.47
CA SER A 93 -25.78 -5.97 -4.60
C SER A 93 -25.45 -7.40 -5.07
N SER A 94 -25.48 -8.40 -4.19
CA SER A 94 -25.36 -9.82 -4.54
C SER A 94 -26.59 -10.32 -5.28
N ILE A 95 -27.79 -9.95 -4.81
CA ILE A 95 -29.06 -10.28 -5.46
C ILE A 95 -29.13 -9.65 -6.85
N ASP A 96 -28.76 -8.37 -6.98
CA ASP A 96 -28.76 -7.66 -8.28
C ASP A 96 -27.85 -8.35 -9.30
N ARG A 97 -26.65 -8.76 -8.90
CA ARG A 97 -25.73 -9.50 -9.76
C ARG A 97 -26.24 -10.90 -10.11
N ALA A 98 -26.83 -11.61 -9.15
CA ALA A 98 -27.43 -12.91 -9.38
C ALA A 98 -28.60 -12.83 -10.39
N ASN A 99 -29.47 -11.83 -10.23
CA ASN A 99 -30.57 -11.56 -11.17
C ASN A 99 -30.03 -11.23 -12.57
N SER A 100 -28.98 -10.41 -12.67
CA SER A 100 -28.32 -10.10 -13.95
C SER A 100 -27.76 -11.36 -14.63
N LEU A 101 -27.13 -12.26 -13.86
CA LEU A 101 -26.66 -13.55 -14.37
C LEU A 101 -27.82 -14.44 -14.85
N ASP A 102 -28.91 -14.51 -14.09
CA ASP A 102 -30.11 -15.25 -14.47
C ASP A 102 -30.73 -14.71 -15.77
N ASP A 103 -30.76 -13.38 -15.94
CA ASP A 103 -31.25 -12.76 -17.17
C ASP A 103 -30.34 -13.09 -18.37
N LEU A 104 -29.02 -13.07 -18.22
CA LEU A 104 -28.08 -13.54 -19.26
C LEU A 104 -28.31 -15.01 -19.63
N LEU A 105 -28.55 -15.86 -18.64
CA LEU A 105 -28.83 -17.29 -18.86
C LEU A 105 -30.16 -17.49 -19.57
N ARG A 106 -31.19 -16.69 -19.25
CA ARG A 106 -32.48 -16.68 -19.96
C ARG A 106 -32.29 -16.25 -21.41
N GLU A 107 -31.60 -15.14 -21.66
CA GLU A 107 -31.28 -14.65 -23.01
C GLU A 107 -30.58 -15.74 -23.85
N LEU A 108 -29.56 -16.40 -23.28
CA LEU A 108 -28.87 -17.49 -23.94
C LEU A 108 -29.79 -18.68 -24.25
N SER A 109 -30.68 -19.03 -23.32
CA SER A 109 -31.65 -20.12 -23.50
C SER A 109 -32.66 -19.81 -24.60
N ASP A 110 -33.10 -18.55 -24.69
CA ASP A 110 -34.03 -18.08 -25.71
C ASP A 110 -33.37 -18.03 -27.09
N CYS A 111 -32.13 -17.53 -27.17
CA CYS A 111 -31.32 -17.59 -28.38
C CYS A 111 -31.15 -19.05 -28.85
N SER A 112 -30.76 -19.96 -27.95
CA SER A 112 -30.60 -21.38 -28.29
C SER A 112 -31.90 -22.01 -28.82
N ARG A 113 -33.04 -21.68 -28.20
CA ARG A 113 -34.36 -22.14 -28.66
C ARG A 113 -34.71 -21.58 -30.03
N GLN A 114 -34.41 -20.32 -30.29
CA GLN A 114 -34.65 -19.69 -31.58
C GLN A 114 -33.76 -20.31 -32.66
N THR A 115 -32.49 -20.56 -32.38
CA THR A 115 -31.57 -21.27 -33.28
C THR A 115 -32.09 -22.66 -33.62
N LYS A 116 -32.58 -23.43 -32.64
CA LYS A 116 -33.19 -24.74 -32.91
C LYS A 116 -34.39 -24.62 -33.87
N ARG A 117 -35.32 -23.69 -33.61
CA ARG A 117 -36.49 -23.46 -34.48
C ARG A 117 -36.09 -23.09 -35.91
N THR A 118 -35.16 -22.16 -36.08
CA THR A 118 -34.71 -21.75 -37.42
C THR A 118 -33.97 -22.88 -38.13
N THR A 119 -33.18 -23.70 -37.41
CA THR A 119 -32.54 -24.88 -38.02
C THR A 119 -33.55 -25.92 -38.51
N GLU A 120 -34.64 -26.16 -37.76
CA GLU A 120 -35.73 -27.05 -38.19
C GLU A 120 -36.48 -26.50 -39.41
N GLU A 121 -36.75 -25.19 -39.45
CA GLU A 121 -37.36 -24.54 -40.61
C GLU A 121 -36.48 -24.62 -41.86
N VAL A 122 -35.17 -24.38 -41.71
CA VAL A 122 -34.19 -24.53 -42.79
C VAL A 122 -34.15 -25.98 -43.28
N ALA A 123 -34.22 -26.98 -42.40
CA ALA A 123 -34.25 -28.39 -42.78
C ALA A 123 -35.50 -28.71 -43.63
N LYS A 124 -36.69 -28.23 -43.22
CA LYS A 124 -37.95 -28.40 -43.99
C LYS A 124 -37.88 -27.74 -45.36
N VAL A 125 -37.30 -26.55 -45.47
CA VAL A 125 -37.12 -25.86 -46.76
C VAL A 125 -36.15 -26.63 -47.66
N ARG A 126 -35.05 -27.14 -47.10
CA ARG A 126 -34.09 -27.98 -47.86
C ARG A 126 -34.76 -29.23 -48.40
N GLU A 127 -35.55 -29.93 -47.60
CA GLU A 127 -36.29 -31.12 -48.04
C GLU A 127 -37.22 -30.79 -49.22
N ARG A 128 -37.95 -29.67 -49.16
CA ARG A 128 -38.79 -29.21 -50.28
C ARG A 128 -37.97 -28.88 -51.53
N CYS A 129 -36.80 -28.26 -51.38
CA CYS A 129 -35.89 -28.01 -52.49
C CYS A 129 -35.43 -29.33 -53.13
N GLU A 130 -35.02 -30.31 -52.32
CA GLU A 130 -34.61 -31.64 -52.81
C GLU A 130 -35.75 -32.36 -53.54
N GLN A 131 -36.98 -32.27 -53.03
CA GLN A 131 -38.17 -32.80 -53.69
C GLN A 131 -38.39 -32.13 -55.06
N LEU A 132 -38.32 -30.80 -55.14
CA LEU A 132 -38.46 -30.04 -56.39
C LEU A 132 -37.34 -30.36 -57.39
N GLU A 133 -36.10 -30.51 -56.94
CA GLU A 133 -34.98 -30.95 -57.78
C GLU A 133 -35.18 -32.35 -58.34
N THR A 134 -35.77 -33.25 -57.55
CA THR A 134 -36.08 -34.61 -57.97
C THR A 134 -37.23 -34.62 -58.98
N GLN A 135 -38.28 -33.82 -58.75
CA GLN A 135 -39.36 -33.61 -59.72
C GLN A 135 -38.83 -33.00 -61.02
N HIS A 136 -37.92 -32.02 -60.94
CA HIS A 136 -37.28 -31.42 -62.11
C HIS A 136 -36.45 -32.45 -62.90
N ARG A 137 -35.67 -33.29 -62.22
CA ARG A 137 -34.91 -34.40 -62.85
C ARG A 137 -35.84 -35.39 -63.54
N ASN A 138 -36.94 -35.78 -62.90
CA ASN A 138 -37.94 -36.68 -63.48
C ASN A 138 -38.59 -36.05 -64.72
N ALA A 139 -39.01 -34.79 -64.64
CA ALA A 139 -39.60 -34.07 -65.78
C ALA A 139 -38.62 -33.91 -66.95
N GLN A 140 -37.32 -33.70 -66.68
CA GLN A 140 -36.30 -33.69 -67.73
C GLN A 140 -36.11 -35.07 -68.37
N GLN A 141 -36.27 -36.15 -67.61
CA GLN A 141 -36.16 -37.51 -68.13
C GLN A 141 -37.38 -37.87 -68.99
N THR A 142 -38.59 -37.52 -68.57
CA THR A 142 -39.81 -37.71 -69.37
C THR A 142 -39.78 -36.88 -70.66
N GLU A 143 -39.28 -35.63 -70.60
CA GLU A 143 -39.03 -34.81 -71.80
C GLU A 143 -38.13 -35.57 -72.80
N LYS A 144 -37.00 -36.14 -72.34
CA LYS A 144 -36.09 -36.92 -73.22
C LYS A 144 -36.77 -38.14 -73.84
N GLU A 145 -37.58 -38.86 -73.08
CA GLU A 145 -38.30 -40.05 -73.54
C GLU A 145 -39.35 -39.69 -74.60
N ILE A 146 -40.13 -38.63 -74.38
CA ILE A 146 -41.10 -38.10 -75.35
C ILE A 146 -40.37 -37.67 -76.63
N VAL A 147 -39.23 -37.01 -76.51
CA VAL A 147 -38.41 -36.62 -77.67
C VAL A 147 -37.90 -37.82 -78.44
N ALA A 148 -37.45 -38.86 -77.73
CA ALA A 148 -36.96 -40.08 -78.34
C ALA A 148 -38.09 -40.83 -79.08
N SER A 149 -39.28 -40.96 -78.46
CA SER A 149 -40.43 -41.60 -79.09
C SER A 149 -40.95 -40.81 -80.29
N LEU A 150 -41.01 -39.48 -80.19
CA LEU A 150 -41.40 -38.60 -81.29
C LEU A 150 -40.41 -38.69 -82.46
N LYS A 151 -39.10 -38.72 -82.19
CA LYS A 151 -38.08 -38.99 -83.22
C LYS A 151 -38.31 -40.35 -83.90
N ALA A 152 -38.58 -41.41 -83.13
CA ALA A 152 -38.85 -42.73 -83.69
C ALA A 152 -40.10 -42.71 -84.60
N CYS A 153 -41.21 -42.09 -84.16
CA CYS A 153 -42.41 -41.94 -84.97
C CYS A 153 -42.15 -41.18 -86.28
N LEU A 154 -41.41 -40.07 -86.23
CA LEU A 154 -41.06 -39.29 -87.42
C LEU A 154 -40.14 -40.05 -88.37
N HIS A 155 -39.23 -40.89 -87.85
CA HIS A 155 -38.41 -41.78 -88.66
C HIS A 155 -39.24 -42.86 -89.37
N HIS A 156 -40.23 -43.43 -88.69
CA HIS A 156 -41.16 -44.40 -89.30
C HIS A 156 -42.06 -43.76 -90.37
N ALA A 157 -42.36 -42.46 -90.24
CA ALA A 157 -43.22 -41.72 -91.17
C ALA A 157 -42.56 -41.33 -92.51
N GLN A 158 -41.27 -41.61 -92.72
CA GLN A 158 -40.53 -41.35 -93.98
C GLN A 158 -40.68 -39.91 -94.51
N LEU A 159 -40.59 -38.91 -93.63
CA LEU A 159 -40.73 -37.50 -94.01
C LEU A 159 -39.53 -37.00 -94.84
N PRO A 160 -39.73 -36.05 -95.78
CA PRO A 160 -38.64 -35.38 -96.48
C PRO A 160 -37.66 -34.71 -95.51
N PRO A 161 -36.34 -34.74 -95.78
CA PRO A 161 -35.30 -34.24 -94.88
C PRO A 161 -35.51 -32.79 -94.44
N GLU A 162 -36.01 -31.94 -95.33
CA GLU A 162 -36.26 -30.52 -95.08
C GLU A 162 -37.37 -30.31 -94.04
N THR A 163 -38.45 -31.09 -94.14
CA THR A 163 -39.60 -31.04 -93.23
C THR A 163 -39.25 -31.61 -91.85
N TYR A 164 -38.47 -32.69 -91.81
CA TYR A 164 -37.96 -33.27 -90.56
C TYR A 164 -37.05 -32.28 -89.81
N ASN A 165 -36.14 -31.61 -90.55
CA ASN A 165 -35.23 -30.63 -89.97
C ASN A 165 -35.95 -29.38 -89.46
N ALA A 166 -36.98 -28.90 -90.16
CA ALA A 166 -37.81 -27.78 -89.70
C ALA A 166 -38.57 -28.11 -88.40
N LEU A 167 -39.19 -29.29 -88.31
CA LEU A 167 -39.87 -29.77 -87.09
C LEU A 167 -38.90 -29.92 -85.91
N MET A 168 -37.72 -30.50 -86.15
CA MET A 168 -36.69 -30.64 -85.12
C MET A 168 -36.08 -29.29 -84.70
N ALA A 169 -36.02 -28.30 -85.59
CA ALA A 169 -35.53 -26.95 -85.28
C ALA A 169 -36.49 -26.20 -84.35
N ILE A 170 -37.81 -26.29 -84.58
CA ILE A 170 -38.83 -25.74 -83.69
C ILE A 170 -38.75 -26.39 -82.31
N PHE A 171 -38.58 -27.70 -82.25
CA PHE A 171 -38.49 -28.43 -80.98
C PHE A 171 -37.19 -28.12 -80.20
N ARG A 172 -36.07 -27.89 -80.90
CA ARG A 172 -34.76 -27.58 -80.27
C ARG A 172 -34.66 -26.15 -79.75
N GLN A 173 -35.69 -25.32 -79.89
CA GLN A 173 -35.73 -23.96 -79.36
C GLN A 173 -35.77 -24.01 -77.82
N LYS A 174 -34.62 -24.23 -77.19
CA LYS A 174 -34.48 -24.32 -75.74
C LYS A 174 -34.65 -22.93 -75.13
N PHE A 175 -35.46 -22.86 -74.08
CA PHE A 175 -35.37 -21.77 -73.11
C PHE A 175 -33.96 -21.77 -72.47
N PRO A 176 -33.29 -20.61 -72.34
CA PRO A 176 -31.88 -20.53 -71.93
C PRO A 176 -31.70 -21.05 -70.50
N LYS A 177 -31.12 -22.25 -70.37
CA LYS A 177 -30.84 -22.94 -69.08
C LYS A 177 -29.68 -22.31 -68.29
N GLU A 178 -28.87 -21.46 -68.92
CA GLU A 178 -27.67 -20.85 -68.31
C GLU A 178 -27.97 -19.69 -67.35
N LEU A 179 -29.12 -19.03 -67.49
CA LEU A 179 -29.53 -17.94 -66.58
C LEU A 179 -29.90 -18.41 -65.16
N MET A 180 -30.27 -19.68 -64.96
CA MET A 180 -30.69 -20.20 -63.65
C MET A 180 -29.56 -20.80 -62.81
N LYS A 181 -28.49 -21.34 -63.42
CA LYS A 181 -27.40 -22.00 -62.66
C LYS A 181 -26.43 -21.01 -62.00
N LEU A 182 -26.19 -19.87 -62.64
CA LEU A 182 -25.20 -18.89 -62.19
C LEU A 182 -25.64 -18.07 -60.97
N SER A 183 -26.94 -17.98 -60.67
CA SER A 183 -27.46 -17.24 -59.50
C SER A 183 -27.39 -18.05 -58.20
N SER A 184 -27.51 -19.37 -58.25
CA SER A 184 -27.60 -20.24 -57.07
C SER A 184 -26.23 -20.53 -56.42
N GLU A 185 -25.19 -20.76 -57.22
CA GLU A 185 -23.91 -21.27 -56.71
C GLU A 185 -23.01 -20.18 -56.08
N ARG A 186 -23.10 -18.92 -56.54
CA ARG A 186 -22.27 -17.81 -56.03
C ARG A 186 -22.81 -17.17 -54.75
N PHE A 187 -24.13 -17.20 -54.53
CA PHE A 187 -24.76 -16.64 -53.32
C PHE A 187 -24.53 -17.53 -52.07
N CYS A 188 -24.29 -18.83 -52.25
CA CYS A 188 -24.41 -19.81 -51.16
C CYS A 188 -23.12 -20.08 -50.37
N LYS A 189 -21.93 -19.87 -50.95
CA LYS A 189 -20.64 -20.27 -50.31
C LYS A 189 -20.00 -19.18 -49.45
N HIS A 190 -19.96 -17.94 -49.92
CA HIS A 190 -19.38 -16.82 -49.16
C HIS A 190 -20.23 -16.43 -47.94
N ASP A 191 -21.55 -16.66 -48.02
CA ASP A 191 -22.53 -16.32 -46.99
C ASP A 191 -22.55 -17.32 -45.82
N LYS A 192 -22.11 -18.57 -46.03
CA LYS A 192 -22.10 -19.61 -44.98
C LYS A 192 -20.96 -19.43 -43.98
N THR A 193 -19.74 -19.20 -44.48
CA THR A 193 -18.55 -19.08 -43.63
C THR A 193 -18.62 -17.84 -42.75
N SER A 194 -19.05 -16.70 -43.31
CA SER A 194 -19.22 -15.44 -42.57
C SER A 194 -20.31 -15.56 -41.50
N ARG A 195 -21.43 -16.24 -41.77
CA ARG A 195 -22.49 -16.48 -40.77
C ARG A 195 -22.06 -17.40 -39.64
N GLN A 196 -21.38 -18.51 -39.95
CA GLN A 196 -20.86 -19.41 -38.92
C GLN A 196 -19.84 -18.71 -38.02
N GLN A 197 -19.01 -17.85 -38.60
CA GLN A 197 -18.03 -17.08 -37.83
C GLN A 197 -18.71 -16.01 -36.95
N GLN A 198 -19.80 -15.39 -37.42
CA GLN A 198 -20.60 -14.45 -36.66
C GLN A 198 -21.36 -15.13 -35.51
N GLU A 199 -21.93 -16.31 -35.75
CA GLU A 199 -22.59 -17.14 -34.72
C GLU A 199 -21.60 -17.57 -33.63
N ALA A 200 -20.44 -18.11 -34.02
CA ALA A 200 -19.40 -18.48 -33.08
C ALA A 200 -18.88 -17.28 -32.26
N SER A 201 -18.78 -16.10 -32.87
CA SER A 201 -18.40 -14.86 -32.17
C SER A 201 -19.46 -14.41 -31.16
N LEU A 202 -20.74 -14.54 -31.50
CA LEU A 202 -21.84 -14.23 -30.59
C LEU A 202 -21.88 -15.21 -29.41
N GLU A 203 -21.73 -16.51 -29.68
CA GLU A 203 -21.65 -17.53 -28.62
C GLU A 203 -20.47 -17.28 -27.69
N ALA A 204 -19.29 -16.98 -28.24
CA ALA A 204 -18.12 -16.62 -27.44
C ALA A 204 -18.38 -15.42 -26.53
N SER A 205 -19.07 -14.38 -27.04
CA SER A 205 -19.41 -13.20 -26.24
C SER A 205 -20.37 -13.49 -25.08
N PHE A 206 -21.34 -14.40 -25.27
CA PHE A 206 -22.23 -14.83 -24.19
C PHE A 206 -21.47 -15.62 -23.13
N VAL A 207 -20.59 -16.54 -23.56
CA VAL A 207 -19.77 -17.34 -22.65
C VAL A 207 -18.86 -16.45 -21.81
N GLU A 208 -18.22 -15.45 -22.43
CA GLU A 208 -17.36 -14.48 -21.74
C GLU A 208 -18.16 -13.70 -20.69
N ARG A 209 -19.27 -13.05 -21.08
CA ARG A 209 -20.12 -12.28 -20.16
C ARG A 209 -20.65 -13.11 -18.99
N ILE A 210 -21.09 -14.35 -19.24
CA ILE A 210 -21.56 -15.26 -18.19
C ILE A 210 -20.41 -15.67 -17.27
N SER A 211 -19.23 -15.95 -17.84
CA SER A 211 -18.05 -16.32 -17.05
C SER A 211 -17.57 -15.18 -16.15
N GLU A 212 -17.57 -13.94 -16.65
CA GLU A 212 -17.25 -12.75 -15.90
C GLU A 212 -18.26 -12.50 -14.78
N ALA A 213 -19.56 -12.56 -15.09
CA ALA A 213 -20.62 -12.38 -14.10
C ALA A 213 -20.55 -13.44 -12.98
N ARG A 214 -20.24 -14.70 -13.32
CA ARG A 214 -20.01 -15.76 -12.32
C ARG A 214 -18.78 -15.46 -11.46
N ARG A 215 -17.69 -15.03 -12.07
CA ARG A 215 -16.45 -14.68 -11.37
C ARG A 215 -16.67 -13.52 -10.41
N GLU A 216 -17.41 -12.51 -10.81
CA GLU A 216 -17.76 -11.38 -9.94
C GLU A 216 -18.60 -11.83 -8.73
N LEU A 217 -19.56 -12.73 -8.94
CA LEU A 217 -20.36 -13.29 -7.85
C LEU A 217 -19.48 -14.07 -6.86
N GLU A 218 -18.60 -14.93 -7.36
CA GLU A 218 -17.68 -15.73 -6.55
C GLU A 218 -16.68 -14.86 -5.78
N MET A 219 -16.14 -13.83 -6.42
CA MET A 219 -15.28 -12.84 -5.75
C MET A 219 -16.02 -12.10 -4.63
N MET A 220 -17.31 -11.79 -4.84
CA MET A 220 -18.13 -11.11 -3.84
C MET A 220 -18.48 -11.99 -2.64
N GLU A 221 -18.65 -13.29 -2.84
CA GLU A 221 -18.80 -14.28 -1.75
C GLU A 221 -17.56 -14.35 -0.85
N MET A 222 -16.38 -14.08 -1.42
CA MET A 222 -15.11 -14.07 -0.70
C MET A 222 -14.73 -12.66 -0.16
N ASP A 223 -15.41 -11.59 -0.58
CA ASP A 223 -15.16 -10.21 -0.15
C ASP A 223 -15.75 -9.94 1.24
N VAL A 224 -14.97 -10.26 2.29
CA VAL A 224 -15.33 -9.99 3.68
C VAL A 224 -14.86 -8.60 4.08
N LYS A 225 -15.79 -7.77 4.54
CA LYS A 225 -15.51 -6.42 5.03
C LYS A 225 -15.45 -6.40 6.54
N LEU A 226 -14.28 -6.03 7.06
CA LEU A 226 -14.01 -5.96 8.49
C LEU A 226 -13.81 -4.50 8.91
N LEU A 227 -14.47 -4.09 9.99
CA LEU A 227 -14.19 -2.82 10.63
C LEU A 227 -12.99 -2.99 11.56
N VAL A 228 -11.92 -2.24 11.31
CA VAL A 228 -10.70 -2.29 12.11
C VAL A 228 -10.47 -0.94 12.77
N GLU A 229 -10.27 -0.97 14.09
CA GLU A 229 -9.87 0.22 14.84
C GLU A 229 -8.36 0.36 14.85
N ILE A 230 -7.86 1.44 14.23
CA ILE A 230 -6.44 1.75 14.17
C ILE A 230 -6.18 3.03 14.97
N LYS A 231 -5.19 3.00 15.87
CA LYS A 231 -4.78 4.19 16.63
C LYS A 231 -4.23 5.27 15.68
N GLN A 232 -4.56 6.52 15.96
CA GLN A 232 -4.01 7.68 15.24
C GLN A 232 -2.47 7.65 15.25
N GLY A 233 -1.85 7.92 14.11
CA GLY A 233 -0.39 7.86 13.92
C GLY A 233 0.15 6.51 13.41
N ARG A 234 -0.70 5.50 13.20
CA ARG A 234 -0.36 4.23 12.51
C ARG A 234 -0.86 4.16 11.07
N VAL A 235 -1.29 5.30 10.53
CA VAL A 235 -1.80 5.45 9.18
C VAL A 235 -0.80 6.33 8.43
N GLU A 236 -0.05 5.73 7.53
CA GLU A 236 1.02 6.40 6.76
C GLU A 236 0.53 6.84 5.36
N VAL A 237 -0.76 7.17 5.25
CA VAL A 237 -1.33 7.67 3.99
C VAL A 237 -0.96 9.15 3.85
N SER A 238 -0.10 9.46 2.89
CA SER A 238 0.31 10.82 2.57
C SER A 238 -0.86 11.58 1.94
N SER A 239 -1.52 12.43 2.70
CA SER A 239 -2.58 13.32 2.20
C SER A 239 -2.44 14.73 2.77
N PRO A 240 -2.63 15.77 1.95
CA PRO A 240 -2.63 17.17 2.40
C PRO A 240 -3.89 17.56 3.19
N ALA A 241 -4.90 16.69 3.26
CA ALA A 241 -6.18 16.92 3.94
C ALA A 241 -6.56 15.72 4.84
N PRO A 242 -7.52 15.87 5.78
CA PRO A 242 -8.02 14.74 6.56
C PRO A 242 -8.42 13.58 5.64
N VAL A 243 -7.69 12.47 5.69
CA VAL A 243 -7.88 11.32 4.82
C VAL A 243 -9.25 10.71 5.12
N ASN A 244 -10.17 10.88 4.19
CA ASN A 244 -11.52 10.34 4.20
C ASN A 244 -11.66 9.10 3.31
N MET A 245 -10.68 8.82 2.44
CA MET A 245 -10.68 7.67 1.53
C MET A 245 -9.38 6.87 1.69
N TYR A 246 -9.53 5.55 1.82
CA TYR A 246 -8.43 4.59 2.06
C TYR A 246 -8.37 3.51 0.97
N GLU A 247 -8.84 3.82 -0.24
CA GLU A 247 -8.99 2.85 -1.33
C GLU A 247 -7.65 2.22 -1.74
N ASP A 248 -6.57 3.02 -1.76
CA ASP A 248 -5.21 2.57 -2.07
C ASP A 248 -4.42 2.11 -0.83
N ALA A 249 -5.05 2.06 0.34
CA ALA A 249 -4.38 1.67 1.58
C ALA A 249 -4.38 0.14 1.75
N CYS A 250 -3.25 -0.40 2.19
CA CYS A 250 -3.14 -1.81 2.56
C CYS A 250 -2.77 -1.96 4.04
N ILE A 251 -3.24 -3.04 4.67
CA ILE A 251 -2.86 -3.39 6.04
C ILE A 251 -1.57 -4.19 5.99
N VAL A 252 -0.54 -3.68 6.67
CA VAL A 252 0.76 -4.33 6.77
C VAL A 252 0.96 -4.86 8.18
N HIS A 253 1.41 -6.11 8.31
CA HIS A 253 1.72 -6.68 9.62
C HIS A 253 2.87 -5.92 10.28
N LYS A 254 2.70 -5.54 11.55
CA LYS A 254 3.67 -4.75 12.32
C LYS A 254 5.09 -5.33 12.28
N GLU A 255 5.21 -6.66 12.38
CA GLU A 255 6.51 -7.34 12.36
C GLU A 255 7.26 -7.19 11.03
N ALA A 256 6.56 -6.98 9.91
CA ALA A 256 7.23 -6.71 8.64
C ALA A 256 7.93 -5.35 8.69
N ILE A 257 7.25 -4.33 9.24
CA ILE A 257 7.79 -2.98 9.41
C ILE A 257 8.95 -3.00 10.41
N GLU A 258 8.78 -3.68 11.55
CA GLU A 258 9.83 -3.77 12.58
C GLU A 258 11.09 -4.45 12.05
N ARG A 259 10.96 -5.56 11.30
CA ARG A 259 12.11 -6.20 10.65
C ARG A 259 12.83 -5.29 9.65
N CYS A 260 12.07 -4.55 8.84
CA CYS A 260 12.67 -3.57 7.91
C CYS A 260 13.41 -2.47 8.67
N ASN A 261 12.83 -1.93 9.75
CA ASN A 261 13.47 -0.90 10.56
C ASN A 261 14.74 -1.39 11.24
N GLU A 262 14.74 -2.60 11.78
CA GLU A 262 15.93 -3.24 12.34
C GLU A 262 17.05 -3.39 11.29
N ALA A 263 16.70 -3.84 10.09
CA ALA A 263 17.67 -3.96 8.98
C ALA A 263 18.24 -2.59 8.57
N ILE A 264 17.39 -1.55 8.46
CA ILE A 264 17.82 -0.18 8.15
C ILE A 264 18.78 0.34 9.22
N LEU A 265 18.46 0.14 10.51
CA LEU A 265 19.32 0.53 11.62
C LEU A 265 20.65 -0.22 11.63
N ALA A 266 20.65 -1.51 11.32
CA ALA A 266 21.86 -2.32 11.22
C ALA A 266 22.78 -1.81 10.10
N ILE A 267 22.24 -1.52 8.91
CA ILE A 267 22.98 -0.94 7.79
C ILE A 267 23.48 0.46 8.15
N GLY A 268 22.64 1.28 8.80
CA GLY A 268 23.00 2.61 9.27
C GLY A 268 24.19 2.57 10.25
N LYS A 269 24.17 1.61 11.18
CA LYS A 269 25.27 1.39 12.13
C LYS A 269 26.57 0.99 11.41
N GLN A 270 26.51 0.06 10.47
CA GLN A 270 27.68 -0.32 9.66
C GLN A 270 28.29 0.88 8.91
N LYS A 271 27.44 1.76 8.34
CA LYS A 271 27.90 2.98 7.68
C LYS A 271 28.57 3.95 8.66
N LEU A 272 28.02 4.11 9.87
CA LEU A 272 28.62 4.95 10.91
C LEU A 272 29.97 4.41 11.38
N ASP A 273 30.07 3.10 11.60
CA ASP A 273 31.32 2.45 12.00
C ASP A 273 32.41 2.64 10.92
N MET A 274 32.05 2.53 9.64
CA MET A 274 32.96 2.81 8.53
C MET A 274 33.40 4.28 8.49
N LEU A 275 32.47 5.22 8.69
CA LEU A 275 32.80 6.65 8.75
C LEU A 275 33.75 6.96 9.92
N GLU A 276 33.56 6.32 11.07
CA GLU A 276 34.46 6.47 12.22
C GLU A 276 35.85 5.90 11.93
N MET A 277 35.93 4.73 11.26
CA MET A 277 37.22 4.18 10.81
C MET A 277 37.94 5.11 9.83
N ILE A 278 37.21 5.68 8.85
CA ILE A 278 37.78 6.63 7.88
C ILE A 278 38.31 7.88 8.58
N LYS A 279 37.55 8.43 9.53
CA LYS A 279 37.94 9.58 10.34
C LYS A 279 39.24 9.31 11.10
N GLU A 280 39.33 8.17 11.78
CA GLU A 280 40.52 7.81 12.55
C GLU A 280 41.73 7.54 11.64
N PHE A 281 41.52 6.93 10.48
CA PHE A 281 42.58 6.72 9.49
C PHE A 281 43.15 8.04 8.95
N ARG A 282 42.27 9.00 8.60
CA ARG A 282 42.69 10.34 8.18
C ARG A 282 43.47 11.07 9.27
N ARG A 283 43.03 10.95 10.52
CA ARG A 283 43.75 11.53 11.66
C ARG A 283 45.18 10.99 11.75
N LYS A 284 45.36 9.67 11.58
CA LYS A 284 46.69 9.04 11.58
C LYS A 284 47.56 9.49 10.42
N ILE A 285 47.02 9.59 9.21
CA ILE A 285 47.78 10.09 8.04
C ILE A 285 48.29 11.51 8.32
N VAL A 286 47.41 12.40 8.76
CA VAL A 286 47.78 13.79 9.04
C VAL A 286 48.84 13.89 10.14
N MET A 287 48.76 13.05 11.18
CA MET A 287 49.78 12.98 12.22
C MET A 287 51.15 12.56 11.67
N VAL A 288 51.19 11.51 10.84
CA VAL A 288 52.43 11.03 10.24
C VAL A 288 53.02 12.06 9.27
N GLU A 289 52.18 12.72 8.47
CA GLU A 289 52.63 13.80 7.58
C GLU A 289 53.22 14.96 8.37
N TRP A 290 52.61 15.33 9.50
CA TRP A 290 53.13 16.36 10.39
C TRP A 290 54.46 15.94 11.03
N GLU A 291 54.57 14.71 11.55
CA GLU A 291 55.81 14.17 12.12
C GLU A 291 56.95 14.18 11.08
N LYS A 292 56.66 13.78 9.84
CA LYS A 292 57.61 13.88 8.74
C LYS A 292 58.05 15.32 8.49
N GLN A 293 57.12 16.28 8.43
CA GLN A 293 57.46 17.70 8.23
C GLN A 293 58.34 18.25 9.34
N VAL A 294 58.12 17.83 10.59
CA VAL A 294 58.97 18.20 11.72
C VAL A 294 60.38 17.64 11.53
N LEU A 295 60.51 16.35 11.23
CA LEU A 295 61.81 15.72 11.00
C LEU A 295 62.56 16.29 9.79
N ASP A 296 61.86 16.62 8.69
CA ASP A 296 62.45 17.29 7.52
C ASP A 296 62.92 18.72 7.86
N ALA A 297 62.27 19.40 8.81
CA ALA A 297 62.72 20.70 9.29
C ALA A 297 63.96 20.58 10.19
N GLU A 298 63.98 19.61 11.11
CA GLU A 298 65.14 19.32 11.97
C GLU A 298 66.36 18.88 11.15
N ALA A 299 66.16 18.03 10.13
CA ALA A 299 67.22 17.60 9.23
C ALA A 299 67.85 18.79 8.50
N ARG A 300 67.03 19.71 7.96
CA ARG A 300 67.51 20.94 7.31
C ARG A 300 68.28 21.83 8.28
N GLU A 301 67.81 21.98 9.51
CA GLU A 301 68.53 22.75 10.54
C GLU A 301 69.92 22.14 10.83
N LEU A 302 70.01 20.81 10.92
CA LEU A 302 71.28 20.10 11.13
C LEU A 302 72.20 20.21 9.92
N GLU A 303 71.68 20.16 8.70
CA GLU A 303 72.45 20.39 7.47
C GLU A 303 73.06 21.80 7.44
N GLU A 304 72.29 22.83 7.76
CA GLU A 304 72.78 24.22 7.84
C GLU A 304 73.85 24.36 8.93
N LYS A 305 73.62 23.81 10.13
CA LYS A 305 74.65 23.77 11.20
C LYS A 305 75.93 23.07 10.74
N THR A 306 75.81 22.01 9.94
CA THR A 306 76.96 21.29 9.40
C THR A 306 77.71 22.13 8.36
N LYS A 307 76.98 22.84 7.48
CA LYS A 307 77.59 23.80 6.54
C LYS A 307 78.34 24.89 7.28
N ASP A 308 77.75 25.45 8.34
CA ASP A 308 78.41 26.48 9.17
C ASP A 308 79.71 25.97 9.78
N VAL A 309 79.73 24.75 10.32
CA VAL A 309 80.95 24.10 10.83
C VAL A 309 81.98 23.90 9.70
N HIS A 310 81.54 23.46 8.53
CA HIS A 310 82.44 23.23 7.39
C HIS A 310 83.03 24.54 6.82
N MET A 311 82.26 25.62 6.86
CA MET A 311 82.66 26.97 6.44
C MET A 311 83.46 27.70 7.53
N LEU A 312 83.56 27.14 8.74
CA LEU A 312 84.30 27.73 9.85
C LEU A 312 85.80 27.80 9.50
N ARG A 313 86.28 29.03 9.31
CA ARG A 313 87.69 29.26 9.02
C ARG A 313 88.51 29.03 10.27
N VAL A 314 89.32 27.97 10.28
CA VAL A 314 90.22 27.67 11.38
C VAL A 314 91.29 28.77 11.48
N THR A 315 91.23 29.57 12.55
CA THR A 315 92.23 30.61 12.84
C THR A 315 93.45 30.02 13.55
N LYS A 316 94.58 30.74 13.55
CA LYS A 316 95.83 30.29 14.20
C LYS A 316 95.68 30.08 15.72
N GLU A 317 94.76 30.80 16.37
CA GLU A 317 94.43 30.60 17.78
C GLU A 317 93.70 29.27 18.00
N ILE A 318 92.72 28.95 17.17
CA ILE A 318 91.99 27.67 17.21
C ILE A 318 92.95 26.50 16.93
N GLN A 319 93.87 26.64 15.97
CA GLN A 319 94.90 25.63 15.70
C GLN A 319 95.84 25.39 16.88
N LYS A 320 96.22 26.44 17.63
CA LYS A 320 97.04 26.29 18.85
C LYS A 320 96.32 25.47 19.91
N TYR A 321 95.03 25.73 20.13
CA TYR A 321 94.23 24.96 21.09
C TYR A 321 94.01 23.51 20.63
N LEU A 322 93.71 23.26 19.36
CA LEU A 322 93.58 21.89 18.82
C LEU A 322 94.90 21.10 18.87
N ALA A 323 96.04 21.77 18.64
CA ALA A 323 97.35 21.17 18.72
C ALA A 323 97.82 20.91 20.16
N ALA A 324 97.33 21.69 21.13
CA ALA A 324 97.64 21.53 22.55
C ALA A 324 97.01 20.26 23.15
N ASP A 325 95.96 19.71 22.53
CA ASP A 325 95.13 18.65 23.12
C ASP A 325 95.26 17.26 22.46
N GLY A 326 96.12 17.06 21.45
CA GLY A 326 96.45 15.68 21.04
C GLY A 326 97.06 15.44 19.66
N GLY A 327 98.40 15.41 19.58
CA GLY A 327 99.19 14.24 19.17
C GLY A 327 98.95 13.47 17.86
N ARG A 328 98.10 13.90 16.92
CA ARG A 328 98.01 13.29 15.58
C ARG A 328 97.95 14.35 14.50
N ASN A 329 98.99 14.38 13.66
CA ASN A 329 99.03 15.12 12.40
C ASN A 329 97.85 14.68 11.51
N VAL A 330 96.72 15.38 11.60
CA VAL A 330 95.66 15.32 10.59
C VAL A 330 95.95 16.44 9.61
N VAL A 331 96.52 16.07 8.46
CA VAL A 331 96.66 16.96 7.32
C VAL A 331 95.25 17.32 6.86
N ILE A 332 94.76 18.51 7.24
CA ILE A 332 93.52 19.07 6.69
C ILE A 332 93.85 19.57 5.28
N LYS A 333 93.82 18.67 4.30
CA LYS A 333 93.70 19.08 2.90
C LYS A 333 92.33 19.75 2.77
N GLN A 334 92.31 21.01 2.36
CA GLN A 334 91.11 21.64 1.82
C GLN A 334 90.73 20.87 0.54
N THR A 335 89.93 19.82 0.69
CA THR A 335 89.27 19.18 -0.46
C THR A 335 88.09 20.06 -0.85
N HIS A 336 88.36 21.02 -1.73
CA HIS A 336 87.35 21.51 -2.65
C HIS A 336 86.92 20.34 -3.55
N SER A 337 85.87 19.62 -3.18
CA SER A 337 84.93 18.99 -4.12
C SER A 337 83.77 18.39 -3.34
N ALA A 338 82.61 19.02 -3.45
CA ALA A 338 81.34 18.37 -3.17
C ALA A 338 81.15 17.18 -4.13
N PRO A 339 80.66 16.03 -3.65
CA PRO A 339 79.76 15.21 -4.43
C PRO A 339 78.33 15.57 -4.03
N TYR A 340 77.61 16.18 -4.96
CA TYR A 340 76.15 16.08 -5.02
C TYR A 340 75.74 14.62 -4.84
N LEU A 341 74.91 14.32 -3.83
CA LEU A 341 74.10 13.11 -3.82
C LEU A 341 72.78 13.47 -4.54
N PRO A 342 72.47 12.83 -5.68
CA PRO A 342 71.15 12.92 -6.28
C PRO A 342 70.14 12.18 -5.40
N LEU A 343 68.90 12.71 -5.45
CA LEU A 343 67.66 12.25 -4.79
C LEU A 343 67.49 10.75 -4.58
#